data_AF-A0A961CGP2-F1
#
_entry.id   AF-A0A961CGP2-F1
#
_cell.length_a   1.000
_cell.length_b   1.000
_cell.length_c   1.000
_cell.angle_alpha   90.00
_cell.angle_beta   90.00
_cell.angle_gamma   90.00
#
_symmetry.space_group_name_H-M   'P 1'
#
loop_
_entity.id
_entity.type
_entity.pdbx_description
1 polymer ?
#
loop_
_entity_poly.entity_id
_entity_poly.type
_entity_poly.pdbx_seq_one_letter_code
_entity_poly.pdbx_strand_id
1 'polypeptide(L)' 'MTDPAPDRDPVARPLRLVALVKQTPRFEAMELGADGRIVREGLELEMGAYCRRATAQAVALAEAHGGSVTV' A
#
# COMPACT_ATOMS: atom_id res chain seq x y z
N MET A 1 12.63 32.11 15.58
CA MET A 1 12.59 31.28 16.80
C MET A 1 11.36 30.40 16.66
N THR A 2 11.53 29.23 16.03
CA THR A 2 10.44 28.30 15.75
C THR A 2 10.08 27.60 17.05
N ASP A 3 8.80 27.64 17.40
CA ASP A 3 8.25 26.94 18.56
C ASP A 3 8.59 25.43 18.45
N PRO A 4 9.26 24.82 19.44
CA PRO A 4 9.48 23.38 19.41
C PRO A 4 8.13 22.68 19.46
N ALA A 5 7.89 21.77 18.50
CA ALA A 5 6.69 20.95 18.50
C ALA A 5 6.52 20.27 19.88
N PRO A 6 5.29 20.21 20.42
CA PRO A 6 5.07 19.75 21.78
C PRO A 6 5.57 18.31 21.94
N ASP A 7 6.26 18.09 23.04
CA ASP A 7 6.73 16.81 23.53
C ASP A 7 5.54 15.83 23.66
N ARG A 8 5.62 14.67 23.01
CA ARG A 8 4.54 13.68 22.92
C ARG A 8 4.89 12.45 23.77
N ASP A 9 4.37 12.39 24.99
CA ASP A 9 4.45 11.23 25.88
C ASP A 9 3.09 10.47 25.93
N PRO A 10 3.00 9.17 26.27
CA PRO A 10 2.71 8.12 25.31
C PRO A 10 1.62 7.19 25.88
N VAL A 11 0.47 7.73 26.28
CA VAL A 11 -0.73 6.89 26.32
C VAL A 11 -1.11 6.65 24.86
N ALA A 12 -0.41 5.67 24.28
CA ALA A 12 -0.28 5.40 22.85
C ALA A 12 -1.65 5.36 22.20
N ARG A 13 -2.04 6.46 21.56
CA ARG A 13 -3.22 6.44 20.70
C ARG A 13 -2.97 5.35 19.66
N PRO A 14 -3.93 4.42 19.45
CA PRO A 14 -3.83 3.40 18.42
C PRO A 14 -3.34 4.01 17.11
N LEU A 15 -2.26 3.45 16.56
CA LEU A 15 -1.66 3.97 15.33
C LEU A 15 -2.65 3.80 14.16
N ARG A 16 -2.94 4.88 13.43
CA ARG A 16 -3.84 4.84 12.26
C ARG A 16 -3.03 5.06 11.00
N LEU A 17 -3.03 4.07 10.12
CA LEU A 17 -2.28 4.09 8.87
C LEU A 17 -3.23 4.03 7.67
N VAL A 18 -2.82 4.64 6.57
CA VAL A 18 -3.49 4.52 5.27
C VAL A 18 -2.46 3.96 4.28
N ALA A 19 -2.79 2.84 3.65
CA ALA A 19 -1.98 2.25 2.59
C ALA A 19 -2.74 2.35 1.28
N LEU A 20 -2.35 3.28 0.41
CA LEU A 20 -3.00 3.45 -0.89
C LEU A 20 -2.73 2.23 -1.77
N VAL A 21 -3.80 1.52 -2.15
CA VAL A 21 -3.71 0.35 -3.01
C VAL A 21 -4.14 0.65 -4.44
N LYS A 22 -3.51 -0.05 -5.38
CA LYS A 22 -3.89 -0.05 -6.79
C LYS A 22 -4.13 -1.47 -7.24
N GLN A 23 -5.27 -1.69 -7.90
CA GLN A 23 -5.51 -2.90 -8.66
C GLN A 23 -4.81 -2.80 -10.03
N THR A 24 -4.03 -3.82 -10.39
CA THR A 24 -3.27 -3.90 -11.63
C THR A 24 -3.41 -5.28 -12.26
N PRO A 25 -3.38 -5.42 -13.59
CA PRO A 25 -3.23 -6.73 -14.22
C PRO A 25 -1.93 -7.41 -13.75
N ARG A 26 -1.92 -8.74 -13.70
CA ARG A 26 -0.69 -9.51 -13.50
C ARG A 26 0.30 -9.22 -14.61
N PHE A 27 1.44 -8.66 -14.24
CA PHE A 27 2.43 -8.19 -15.20
C PHE A 27 3.04 -9.34 -16.00
N GLU A 28 3.25 -10.49 -15.35
CA GLU A 28 3.82 -11.71 -15.95
C GLU A 28 2.90 -12.33 -17.01
N ALA A 29 1.61 -11.96 -17.01
CA ALA A 29 0.63 -12.40 -18.01
C ALA A 29 0.45 -11.36 -19.14
N MET A 30 1.14 -10.22 -19.10
CA MET A 30 1.06 -9.18 -20.13
C MET A 30 2.06 -9.46 -21.26
N GLU A 31 1.58 -9.39 -22.49
CA GLU A 31 2.39 -9.60 -23.70
C GLU A 31 2.28 -8.40 -24.64
N LEU A 32 3.31 -8.21 -25.47
CA LEU A 32 3.28 -7.23 -26.55
C LEU A 32 2.56 -7.83 -27.76
N GLY A 33 1.43 -7.22 -28.14
CA GLY A 33 0.66 -7.61 -29.32
C GLY A 33 1.37 -7.28 -30.63
N ALA A 34 0.89 -7.88 -31.72
CA ALA A 34 1.43 -7.67 -33.07
C ALA A 34 1.33 -6.22 -33.58
N ASP A 35 0.46 -5.41 -32.98
CA ASP A 35 0.29 -3.98 -33.25
C ASP A 35 1.20 -3.09 -32.38
N GLY A 36 2.09 -3.69 -31.59
CA GLY A 36 2.99 -2.97 -30.68
C GLY A 36 2.30 -2.44 -29.42
N ARG A 37 1.07 -2.87 -29.12
CA ARG A 37 0.35 -2.51 -27.89
C ARG A 37 0.41 -3.63 -26.88
N ILE A 38 0.45 -3.28 -25.60
CA ILE A 38 0.38 -4.28 -24.55
C ILE A 38 -1.05 -4.81 -24.43
N VAL A 39 -1.21 -6.13 -24.51
CA VAL A 39 -2.48 -6.81 -24.28
C VAL A 39 -2.77 -6.79 -22.78
N ARG A 40 -3.92 -6.22 -22.40
CA ARG A 40 -4.33 -6.04 -20.99
C ARG A 40 -5.72 -6.57 -20.68
N GLU A 41 -6.50 -6.85 -21.71
CA GLU A 41 -7.87 -7.32 -21.59
C GLU A 41 -7.91 -8.78 -21.13
N GLY A 42 -8.89 -9.13 -20.30
CA GLY A 42 -9.09 -10.50 -19.81
C GLY A 42 -8.03 -11.00 -18.82
N LEU A 43 -7.00 -10.22 -18.52
CA LEU A 43 -5.96 -10.61 -17.58
C LEU A 43 -6.45 -10.58 -16.14
N GLU A 44 -5.97 -11.53 -15.35
CA GLU A 44 -6.24 -11.56 -13.92
C GLU A 44 -5.74 -10.28 -13.25
N LEU A 45 -6.61 -9.67 -12.45
CA LEU A 45 -6.29 -8.46 -11.70
C LEU A 45 -5.80 -8.83 -10.30
N GLU A 46 -4.85 -8.05 -9.82
CA GLU A 46 -4.29 -8.20 -8.48
C GLU A 46 -4.00 -6.86 -7.80
N MET A 47 -3.78 -6.90 -6.49
CA MET A 47 -3.13 -5.78 -5.82
C MET A 47 -1.70 -5.65 -6.34
N GLY A 48 -1.30 -4.44 -6.77
CA GLY A 48 0.04 -4.22 -7.31
C GLY A 48 1.14 -4.68 -6.34
N ALA A 49 2.22 -5.25 -6.87
CA ALA A 49 3.30 -5.84 -6.06
C ALA A 49 3.84 -4.90 -4.96
N TYR A 50 4.00 -3.62 -5.28
CA TYR A 50 4.40 -2.60 -4.30
C TYR A 50 3.31 -2.30 -3.26
N CYS A 51 2.04 -2.25 -3.67
CA CYS A 51 0.92 -2.06 -2.76
C CYS A 51 0.76 -3.24 -1.79
N ARG A 52 1.00 -4.48 -2.23
CA ARG A 52 1.03 -5.67 -1.34
C ARG A 52 2.10 -5.51 -0.27
N ARG A 53 3.31 -5.09 -0.65
CA ARG A 53 4.42 -4.84 0.29
C ARG A 53 4.11 -3.71 1.27
N ALA A 54 3.57 -2.59 0.77
CA ALA A 54 3.21 -1.45 1.60
C ALA A 54 2.10 -1.82 2.60
N THR A 55 1.08 -2.55 2.15
CA THR A 55 -0.01 -3.05 3.00
C THR A 55 0.52 -4.00 4.07
N ALA A 56 1.40 -4.94 3.71
CA ALA A 56 2.02 -5.86 4.67
C ALA A 56 2.81 -5.11 5.77
N GLN A 57 3.59 -4.09 5.39
CA GLN A 57 4.30 -3.28 6.39
C GLN A 57 3.38 -2.42 7.24
N ALA A 58 2.32 -1.85 6.65
CA ALA A 58 1.33 -1.08 7.40
C ALA A 58 0.61 -1.96 8.42
N VAL A 59 0.23 -3.19 8.04
CA VAL A 59 -0.41 -4.15 8.95
C VAL A 59 0.53 -4.52 10.10
N ALA A 60 1.78 -4.89 9.80
CA ALA A 60 2.77 -5.22 10.83
C ALA A 60 3.02 -4.04 11.80
N LEU A 61 3.08 -2.82 11.27
CA LEU A 61 3.28 -1.62 12.08
C LEU A 61 2.05 -1.28 12.94
N ALA A 62 0.85 -1.43 12.39
CA ALA A 62 -0.39 -1.26 13.15
C ALA A 62 -0.51 -2.31 14.27
N GLU A 63 -0.23 -3.59 13.99
CA GLU A 63 -0.26 -4.66 14.98
C GLU A 63 0.69 -4.38 16.16
N ALA A 64 1.94 -3.98 15.87
CA ALA A 64 2.93 -3.63 16.89
C ALA A 64 2.52 -2.46 17.79
N HIS A 65 1.56 -1.63 17.36
CA HIS A 65 1.11 -0.43 18.08
C HIS A 65 -0.38 -0.47 18.44
N GLY A 66 -1.03 -1.64 18.39
CA GLY A 66 -2.47 -1.79 18.70
C GLY A 66 -3.37 -0.94 17.83
N GLY A 67 -2.97 -0.72 16.58
CA GLY A 67 -3.54 0.22 15.62
C GLY A 67 -4.47 -0.40 14.58
N SER A 68 -4.73 0.37 13.52
CA SER A 68 -5.57 -0.04 12.39
C SER A 68 -5.01 0.48 11.06
N VAL A 69 -5.29 -0.24 9.97
CA VAL A 69 -4.94 0.16 8.61
C VAL A 69 -6.20 0.31 7.77
N THR A 70 -6.29 1.41 7.03
CA THR A 70 -7.24 1.59 5.92
C THR A 70 -6.51 1.40 4.59
N VAL A 71 -7.13 0.69 3.65
CA VAL A 71 -6.61 0.46 2.29
C VAL A 71 -7.52 1.04 1.23
#